data_AF-A0A1C5KIH8-F1
#
_entry.id   AF-A0A1C5KIH8-F1
#
_cell.length_a   1.000
_cell.length_b   1.000
_cell.length_c   1.000
_cell.angle_alpha   90.00
_cell.angle_beta   90.00
_cell.angle_gamma   90.00
#
_symmetry.space_group_name_H-M   'P 1'
#
loop_
_entity.id
_entity.type
_entity.pdbx_description
1 polymer ?
#
loop_
_entity_poly.entity_id
_entity_poly.type
_entity_poly.pdbx_seq_one_letter_code
_entity_poly.pdbx_strand_id
1 'polypeptide(L)'
;MEIIQYLVDNFSTSENSTIAIITICVVIYLCVKLLKWIVLHRGDIKSFFDNMYTRRQVREEMVEKINTSYDVGQQSLNEIQTMQNNYVGYREQSLEIQKQLTDMLNILTEKTKVATEKSDNLSNMVLGIRNALIEIMNDRITQKCNYYSGMGGIPENELGDFQRMFDVYKDIGGNHGLEARFEKTKAELPLIPTRKMEE
;
A
#
# COMPACT_ATOMS: atom_id res chain seq x y z
N MET A 1 1.67 14.64 86.04
CA MET A 1 2.00 15.18 87.39
C MET A 1 0.96 14.76 88.43
N GLU A 2 -0.33 14.72 88.10
CA GLU A 2 -1.41 14.39 89.04
C GLU A 2 -1.33 13.00 89.71
N ILE A 3 -0.91 11.95 89.00
CA ILE A 3 -0.77 10.60 89.59
C ILE A 3 0.35 10.56 90.64
N ILE A 4 1.43 11.32 90.42
CA ILE A 4 2.57 11.38 91.35
C ILE A 4 2.16 12.16 92.60
N GLN A 5 1.41 13.25 92.46
CA GLN A 5 0.89 14.04 93.57
C GLN A 5 -0.13 13.24 94.42
N TYR A 6 -1.04 12.51 93.79
CA TYR A 6 -2.02 11.65 94.48
C TYR A 6 -1.34 10.52 95.30
N LEU A 7 -0.22 9.98 94.82
CA LEU A 7 0.56 8.98 95.55
C LEU A 7 1.32 9.57 96.74
N VAL A 8 1.80 10.81 96.66
CA VAL A 8 2.52 11.50 97.73
C VAL A 8 1.59 11.88 98.89
N ASP A 9 0.37 12.34 98.59
CA ASP A 9 -0.59 12.75 99.62
C ASP A 9 -1.14 11.56 100.43
N ASN A 10 -1.36 10.40 99.78
CA ASN A 10 -1.76 9.16 100.47
C ASN A 10 -0.63 8.52 101.31
N PHE A 11 0.63 8.96 101.14
CA PHE A 11 1.79 8.45 101.88
C PHE A 11 1.93 9.04 103.29
N SER A 12 1.29 10.19 103.58
CA SER A 12 1.54 10.99 104.80
C SER A 12 0.69 10.62 106.02
N THR A 13 -0.20 9.62 105.92
CA THR A 13 -0.96 9.06 107.06
C THR A 13 -0.36 7.72 107.46
N SER A 14 0.04 7.56 108.73
CA SER A 14 0.97 6.49 109.14
C SER A 14 0.47 5.06 108.89
N GLU A 15 -0.85 4.83 108.82
CA GLU A 15 -1.44 3.51 108.49
C GLU A 15 -1.55 3.22 106.98
N ASN A 16 -1.63 4.25 106.13
CA ASN A 16 -1.72 4.09 104.66
C ASN A 16 -0.34 4.02 103.98
N SER A 17 0.70 4.52 104.65
CA SER A 17 2.06 4.56 104.15
C SER A 17 2.63 3.16 103.82
N THR A 18 2.34 2.15 104.64
CA THR A 18 2.84 0.78 104.45
C THR A 18 2.19 0.09 103.26
N ILE A 19 0.88 0.23 103.08
CA ILE A 19 0.12 -0.32 101.94
C ILE A 19 0.58 0.34 100.61
N ALA A 20 0.84 1.64 100.63
CA ALA A 20 1.35 2.36 99.46
C ALA A 20 2.76 1.89 99.06
N ILE A 21 3.67 1.69 100.03
CA ILE A 21 5.01 1.13 99.78
C ILE A 21 4.90 -0.27 99.16
N ILE A 22 4.06 -1.15 99.73
CA ILE A 22 3.87 -2.52 99.22
C ILE A 22 3.35 -2.49 97.78
N THR A 23 2.37 -1.62 97.48
CA THR A 23 1.80 -1.49 96.13
C THR A 23 2.85 -1.06 95.11
N ILE A 24 3.69 -0.07 95.45
CA ILE A 24 4.79 0.37 94.60
C ILE A 24 5.80 -0.77 94.39
N CYS A 25 6.17 -1.50 95.43
CA CYS A 25 7.07 -2.64 95.32
C CYS A 25 6.52 -3.74 94.41
N VAL A 26 5.21 -4.03 94.47
CA VAL A 26 4.55 -5.01 93.59
C VAL A 26 4.57 -4.52 92.14
N VAL A 27 4.26 -3.25 91.89
CA VAL A 27 4.32 -2.67 90.53
C VAL A 27 5.73 -2.75 89.97
N ILE A 28 6.74 -2.36 90.76
CA ILE A 28 8.15 -2.46 90.34
C ILE A 28 8.53 -3.91 90.05
N TYR A 29 8.14 -4.86 90.90
CA TYR A 29 8.40 -6.28 90.67
C TYR A 29 7.77 -6.78 89.36
N LEU A 30 6.53 -6.39 89.07
CA LEU A 30 5.85 -6.72 87.82
C LEU A 30 6.56 -6.08 86.62
N CYS A 31 6.96 -4.81 86.72
CA CYS A 31 7.73 -4.13 85.67
C CYS A 31 9.06 -4.82 85.39
N VAL A 32 9.81 -5.22 86.43
CA VAL A 32 11.08 -5.95 86.26
C VAL A 32 10.86 -7.33 85.63
N LYS A 33 9.80 -8.05 86.03
CA LYS A 33 9.43 -9.32 85.40
C LYS A 33 9.07 -9.15 83.92
N LEU A 34 8.31 -8.11 83.60
CA LEU A 34 7.88 -7.81 82.24
C LEU A 34 9.06 -7.40 81.35
N LEU A 35 9.97 -6.57 81.87
CA LEU A 35 11.23 -6.23 81.19
C LEU A 35 12.09 -7.47 80.96
N LYS A 36 12.24 -8.35 81.95
CA LYS A 36 13.00 -9.60 81.79
C LYS A 36 12.37 -10.50 80.73
N TRP A 37 11.04 -10.60 80.69
CA TRP A 37 10.31 -11.36 79.67
C TRP A 37 10.51 -10.77 78.27
N ILE A 38 10.43 -9.44 78.12
CA ILE A 38 10.69 -8.73 76.86
C ILE A 38 12.12 -8.96 76.37
N VAL A 39 13.11 -8.89 77.27
CA VAL A 39 14.51 -9.13 76.91
C VAL A 39 14.73 -10.59 76.49
N LEU A 40 14.11 -11.55 77.20
CA LEU A 40 14.22 -12.97 76.88
C LEU A 40 13.58 -13.31 75.52
N HIS A 41 12.46 -12.67 75.17
CA HIS A 41 11.73 -12.90 73.90
C HIS A 41 12.01 -11.82 72.85
N ARG A 42 13.11 -11.05 72.98
CA ARG A 42 13.43 -9.94 72.06
C ARG A 42 13.49 -10.39 70.59
N GLY A 43 13.99 -11.60 70.34
CA GLY A 43 14.04 -12.19 69.00
C GLY A 43 12.65 -12.44 68.41
N ASP A 44 11.74 -12.99 69.20
CA ASP A 44 10.36 -13.30 68.79
C ASP A 44 9.53 -12.02 68.60
N ILE A 45 9.74 -11.03 69.47
CA ILE A 45 9.11 -9.71 69.35
C ILE A 45 9.58 -9.03 68.06
N LYS A 46 10.89 -9.08 67.77
CA LYS A 46 11.43 -8.51 66.54
C LYS A 46 10.88 -9.23 65.30
N SER A 47 10.87 -10.55 65.28
CA SER A 47 10.36 -11.32 64.14
C SER A 47 8.86 -11.11 63.93
N PHE A 48 8.08 -10.88 64.99
CA PHE A 48 6.69 -10.49 64.90
C PHE A 48 6.52 -9.14 64.19
N PHE A 49 7.27 -8.11 64.59
CA PHE A 49 7.22 -6.81 63.94
C PHE A 49 7.75 -6.84 62.49
N ASP A 50 8.83 -7.58 62.23
CA ASP A 50 9.41 -7.75 60.89
C ASP A 50 8.40 -8.45 59.94
N ASN A 51 7.69 -9.48 60.43
CA ASN A 51 6.66 -10.18 59.66
C ASN A 51 5.45 -9.27 59.39
N MET A 52 5.03 -8.47 60.37
CA MET A 52 3.96 -7.48 60.20
C MET A 52 4.33 -6.41 59.16
N TYR A 53 5.56 -5.90 59.19
CA TYR A 53 6.06 -4.94 58.21
C TYR A 53 6.13 -5.56 56.80
N THR A 54 6.69 -6.76 56.69
CA THR A 54 6.80 -7.50 55.43
C THR A 54 5.42 -7.76 54.80
N ARG A 55 4.43 -8.18 55.61
CA ARG A 55 3.05 -8.38 55.14
C ARG A 55 2.41 -7.10 54.61
N ARG A 56 2.73 -5.95 55.21
CA ARG A 56 2.22 -4.66 54.74
C ARG A 56 2.82 -4.30 53.39
N GLN A 57 4.13 -4.42 53.23
CA GLN A 57 4.81 -4.14 51.97
C GLN A 57 4.30 -5.05 50.84
N VAL A 58 4.19 -6.36 51.10
CA VAL A 58 3.65 -7.32 50.11
C VAL A 58 2.22 -6.97 49.70
N ARG A 59 1.39 -6.48 50.63
CA ARG A 59 0.04 -6.02 50.33
C ARG A 59 0.05 -4.76 49.45
N GLU A 60 0.90 -3.79 49.77
CA GLU A 60 1.03 -2.55 49.00
C GLU A 60 1.50 -2.85 47.56
N GLU A 61 2.53 -3.69 47.40
CA GLU A 61 3.00 -4.15 46.08
C GLU A 61 1.93 -4.95 45.32
N MET A 62 1.14 -5.77 46.02
CA MET A 62 0.05 -6.54 45.40
C MET A 62 -1.07 -5.60 44.91
N VAL A 63 -1.46 -4.60 45.70
CA VAL A 63 -2.47 -3.61 45.32
C VAL A 63 -1.97 -2.77 44.13
N GLU A 64 -0.72 -2.35 44.14
CA GLU A 64 -0.11 -1.63 43.02
C GLU A 64 -0.16 -2.47 41.74
N LYS A 65 0.30 -3.72 41.79
CA LYS A 65 0.26 -4.64 40.64
C LYS A 65 -1.16 -4.88 40.13
N ILE A 66 -2.14 -5.02 41.02
CA ILE A 66 -3.56 -5.18 40.65
C ILE A 66 -4.06 -3.92 39.94
N ASN A 67 -3.77 -2.73 40.46
CA ASN A 67 -4.20 -1.47 39.84
C ASN A 67 -3.54 -1.29 38.47
N THR A 68 -2.23 -1.51 38.36
CA THR A 68 -1.53 -1.44 37.07
C THR A 68 -2.08 -2.46 36.08
N SER A 69 -2.35 -3.69 36.52
CA SER A 69 -2.94 -4.72 35.65
C SER A 69 -4.36 -4.35 35.22
N TYR A 70 -5.13 -3.70 36.09
CA TYR A 70 -6.47 -3.21 35.77
C TYR A 70 -6.41 -2.08 34.73
N ASP A 71 -5.52 -1.11 34.91
CA ASP A 71 -5.30 0.00 33.99
C ASP A 71 -4.86 -0.48 32.61
N VAL A 72 -3.89 -1.41 32.56
CA VAL A 72 -3.44 -2.06 31.32
C VAL A 72 -4.58 -2.82 30.65
N GLY A 73 -5.40 -3.53 31.43
CA GLY A 73 -6.57 -4.23 30.92
C GLY A 73 -7.58 -3.26 30.29
N GLN A 74 -7.86 -2.13 30.95
CA GLN A 74 -8.78 -1.12 30.44
C GLN A 74 -8.24 -0.43 29.18
N GLN A 75 -6.94 -0.13 29.14
CA GLN A 75 -6.28 0.41 27.95
C GLN A 75 -6.39 -0.55 26.76
N SER A 76 -6.10 -1.84 26.99
CA SER A 76 -6.22 -2.87 25.96
C SER A 76 -7.65 -2.97 25.41
N LEU A 77 -8.68 -2.88 26.26
CA LEU A 77 -10.07 -2.86 25.82
C LEU A 77 -10.40 -1.64 24.94
N ASN A 78 -9.91 -0.45 25.29
CA ASN A 78 -10.11 0.77 24.51
C ASN A 78 -9.41 0.70 23.13
N GLU A 79 -8.20 0.14 23.09
CA GLU A 79 -7.46 -0.11 21.85
C GLU A 79 -8.19 -1.12 20.95
N ILE A 80 -8.71 -2.21 21.53
CA ILE A 80 -9.51 -3.21 20.80
C ILE A 80 -10.77 -2.58 20.19
N GLN A 81 -11.49 -1.75 20.95
CA GLN A 81 -12.68 -1.05 20.44
C GLN A 81 -12.33 -0.10 19.29
N THR A 82 -11.21 0.62 19.41
CA THR A 82 -10.75 1.53 18.37
C THR A 82 -10.36 0.75 17.10
N MET A 83 -9.66 -0.37 17.24
CA MET A 83 -9.34 -1.27 16.11
C MET A 83 -10.60 -1.83 15.44
N GLN A 84 -11.60 -2.24 16.21
CA GLN A 84 -12.88 -2.73 15.66
C GLN A 84 -13.63 -1.65 14.89
N ASN A 85 -13.69 -0.42 15.42
CA ASN A 85 -14.33 0.70 14.73
C ASN A 85 -13.60 1.05 13.42
N ASN A 86 -12.26 1.07 13.46
CA ASN A 86 -11.45 1.33 12.27
C ASN A 86 -11.57 0.21 11.23
N TYR A 87 -11.73 -1.05 11.66
CA TYR A 87 -11.88 -2.20 10.76
C TYR A 87 -13.10 -2.08 9.83
N VAL A 88 -14.23 -1.59 10.34
CA VAL A 88 -15.42 -1.33 9.51
C VAL A 88 -15.10 -0.28 8.45
N GLY A 89 -14.44 0.82 8.83
CA GLY A 89 -14.01 1.85 7.88
C GLY A 89 -13.05 1.32 6.81
N TYR A 90 -12.07 0.49 7.18
CA TYR A 90 -11.17 -0.13 6.20
C TYR A 90 -11.88 -1.07 5.23
N ARG A 91 -12.90 -1.80 5.71
CA ARG A 91 -13.69 -2.68 4.85
C ARG A 91 -14.50 -1.88 3.83
N GLU A 92 -15.14 -0.79 4.25
CA GLU A 92 -15.88 0.10 3.35
C GLU A 92 -14.96 0.73 2.31
N GLN A 93 -13.81 1.25 2.73
CA GLN A 93 -12.79 1.78 1.81
C GLN A 93 -12.32 0.74 0.80
N SER A 94 -12.07 -0.49 1.24
CA SER A 94 -11.68 -1.57 0.34
C SER A 94 -12.76 -1.91 -0.68
N LEU A 95 -14.04 -1.89 -0.30
CA LEU A 95 -15.16 -2.13 -1.22
C LEU A 95 -15.29 -1.00 -2.24
N GLU A 96 -15.13 0.25 -1.82
CA GLU A 96 -15.15 1.40 -2.73
C GLU A 96 -13.99 1.35 -3.73
N ILE A 97 -12.77 1.02 -3.28
CA ILE A 97 -11.62 0.83 -4.17
C ILE A 97 -11.88 -0.29 -5.19
N GLN A 98 -12.46 -1.42 -4.77
CA GLN A 98 -12.80 -2.52 -5.68
C GLN A 98 -13.84 -2.11 -6.73
N LYS A 99 -14.84 -1.32 -6.33
CA LYS A 99 -15.85 -0.77 -7.25
C LYS A 99 -15.21 0.16 -8.27
N GLN A 100 -14.39 1.12 -7.82
CA GLN A 100 -13.69 2.06 -8.69
C GLN A 100 -12.76 1.34 -9.68
N LEU A 101 -12.03 0.31 -9.23
CA LEU A 101 -11.19 -0.51 -10.09
C LEU A 101 -12.00 -1.25 -11.16
N THR A 102 -13.15 -1.80 -10.78
CA THR A 102 -14.06 -2.48 -11.71
C THR A 102 -14.61 -1.52 -12.76
N ASP A 103 -15.05 -0.33 -12.34
CA ASP A 103 -15.57 0.70 -13.25
C ASP A 103 -14.48 1.19 -14.22
N MET A 104 -13.26 1.43 -13.74
CA MET A 104 -12.13 1.79 -14.59
C MET A 104 -11.78 0.69 -15.60
N LEU A 105 -11.80 -0.58 -15.18
CA LEU A 105 -11.55 -1.71 -16.08
C LEU A 105 -12.60 -1.79 -17.19
N ASN A 106 -13.88 -1.58 -16.86
CA ASN A 106 -14.95 -1.56 -17.85
C ASN A 106 -14.77 -0.43 -18.87
N ILE A 107 -14.43 0.78 -18.40
CA ILE A 107 -14.15 1.94 -19.27
C ILE A 107 -12.96 1.68 -20.20
N LEU A 108 -11.88 1.11 -19.67
CA LEU A 108 -10.69 0.78 -20.47
C LEU A 108 -10.97 -0.30 -21.51
N THR A 109 -11.75 -1.31 -21.14
CA THR A 109 -12.15 -2.39 -22.05
C THR A 109 -12.96 -1.83 -23.22
N GLU A 110 -13.95 -0.98 -22.94
CA GLU A 110 -14.77 -0.37 -23.99
C GLU A 110 -13.95 0.56 -24.89
N LYS A 111 -13.09 1.41 -24.32
CA LYS A 111 -12.18 2.27 -25.10
C LYS A 111 -11.26 1.47 -26.01
N THR A 112 -10.75 0.34 -25.51
CA THR A 112 -9.86 -0.54 -26.28
C THR A 112 -10.63 -1.18 -27.42
N LYS A 113 -11.85 -1.68 -27.19
CA LYS A 113 -12.71 -2.22 -28.24
C LYS A 113 -12.97 -1.20 -29.35
N VAL A 114 -13.36 0.03 -29.00
CA VAL A 114 -13.57 1.12 -29.96
C VAL A 114 -12.30 1.46 -30.74
N ALA A 115 -11.14 1.48 -30.06
CA ALA A 115 -9.86 1.73 -30.72
C ALA A 115 -9.49 0.63 -31.71
N THR A 116 -9.70 -0.64 -31.35
CA THR A 116 -9.48 -1.78 -32.24
C THR A 116 -10.41 -1.74 -33.44
N GLU A 117 -11.72 -1.53 -33.24
CA GLU A 117 -12.68 -1.41 -34.34
C GLU A 117 -12.32 -0.26 -35.30
N LYS A 118 -11.87 0.89 -34.75
CA LYS A 118 -11.40 2.02 -35.57
C LYS A 118 -10.12 1.68 -36.34
N SER A 119 -9.19 0.95 -35.73
CA SER A 119 -7.96 0.49 -36.37
C SER A 119 -8.26 -0.49 -37.51
N ASP A 120 -9.17 -1.43 -37.30
CA ASP A 120 -9.59 -2.40 -38.32
C ASP A 120 -10.28 -1.69 -39.49
N ASN A 121 -11.17 -0.73 -39.20
CA ASN A 121 -11.81 0.10 -40.23
C ASN A 121 -10.79 0.92 -41.03
N LEU A 122 -9.78 1.50 -40.38
CA LEU A 122 -8.71 2.21 -41.07
C LEU A 122 -7.88 1.27 -41.95
N SER A 123 -7.53 0.09 -41.45
CA SER A 123 -6.81 -0.94 -42.21
C SER A 123 -7.59 -1.34 -43.46
N ASN A 124 -8.89 -1.61 -43.32
CA ASN A 124 -9.78 -1.93 -44.45
C ASN A 124 -9.87 -0.78 -45.46
N MET A 125 -9.96 0.47 -45.00
CA MET A 125 -9.95 1.64 -45.87
C MET A 125 -8.63 1.78 -46.64
N VAL A 126 -7.49 1.58 -45.98
CA VAL A 126 -6.16 1.62 -46.61
C VAL A 126 -6.03 0.51 -47.66
N LEU A 127 -6.50 -0.70 -47.37
CA LEU A 127 -6.54 -1.80 -48.34
C LEU A 127 -7.43 -1.45 -49.54
N GLY A 128 -8.60 -0.86 -49.31
CA GLY A 128 -9.49 -0.39 -50.37
C GLY A 128 -8.84 0.66 -51.27
N ILE A 129 -8.21 1.69 -50.68
CA ILE A 129 -7.47 2.72 -51.42
C ILE A 129 -6.33 2.10 -52.22
N ARG A 130 -5.54 1.20 -51.60
CA ARG A 130 -4.46 0.49 -52.25
C ARG A 130 -4.94 -0.27 -53.49
N ASN A 131 -6.02 -1.03 -53.37
CA ASN A 131 -6.58 -1.80 -54.49
C ASN A 131 -7.08 -0.87 -55.61
N ALA A 132 -7.75 0.23 -55.28
CA ALA A 132 -8.18 1.22 -56.26
C ALA A 132 -6.98 1.86 -57.00
N LEU A 133 -5.89 2.15 -56.29
CA LEU A 133 -4.65 2.66 -56.90
C LEU A 133 -4.02 1.63 -57.84
N ILE A 134 -3.98 0.35 -57.46
CA ILE A 134 -3.50 -0.74 -58.33
C ILE A 134 -4.31 -0.77 -59.64
N GLU A 135 -5.64 -0.68 -59.56
CA GLU A 135 -6.50 -0.69 -60.76
C GLU A 135 -6.25 0.52 -61.67
N ILE A 136 -6.20 1.73 -61.09
CA ILE A 136 -5.94 2.97 -61.83
C ILE A 136 -4.56 2.92 -62.50
N MET A 137 -3.54 2.46 -61.78
CA MET A 137 -2.18 2.37 -62.30
C MET A 137 -2.07 1.30 -63.39
N ASN A 138 -2.74 0.15 -63.22
CA ASN A 138 -2.79 -0.89 -64.23
C ASN A 138 -3.36 -0.37 -65.55
N ASP A 139 -4.49 0.34 -65.49
CA ASP A 139 -5.11 0.94 -66.67
C ASP A 139 -4.20 1.99 -67.32
N ARG A 140 -3.62 2.91 -66.54
CA ARG A 140 -2.71 3.94 -67.07
C ARG A 140 -1.44 3.39 -67.71
N ILE A 141 -0.78 2.42 -67.07
CA ILE A 141 0.41 1.76 -67.64
C ILE A 141 0.01 1.02 -68.92
N THR A 142 -1.12 0.33 -68.91
CA THR A 142 -1.67 -0.37 -70.08
C THR A 142 -1.93 0.58 -71.25
N GLN A 143 -2.50 1.75 -70.99
CA GLN A 143 -2.72 2.80 -71.99
C GLN A 143 -1.39 3.32 -72.56
N LYS A 144 -0.39 3.59 -71.71
CA LYS A 144 0.95 3.99 -72.17
C LYS A 144 1.61 2.91 -73.03
N CYS A 145 1.57 1.64 -72.63
CA CYS A 145 2.09 0.54 -73.45
C CYS A 145 1.42 0.51 -74.83
N ASN A 146 0.09 0.63 -74.88
CA ASN A 146 -0.65 0.69 -76.15
C ASN A 146 -0.23 1.87 -77.02
N TYR A 147 -0.10 3.04 -76.40
CA TYR A 147 0.28 4.27 -77.09
C TYR A 147 1.69 4.18 -77.68
N TYR A 148 2.67 3.73 -76.89
CA TYR A 148 4.05 3.55 -77.37
C TYR A 148 4.15 2.49 -78.46
N SER A 149 3.42 1.37 -78.34
CA SER A 149 3.33 0.38 -79.41
C SER A 149 2.72 0.94 -80.69
N GLY A 150 1.68 1.78 -80.58
CA GLY A 150 1.05 2.46 -81.71
C GLY A 150 1.96 3.50 -82.38
N MET A 151 2.83 4.16 -81.61
CA MET A 151 3.85 5.08 -82.14
C MET A 151 5.09 4.36 -82.68
N GLY A 152 5.25 3.06 -82.40
CA GLY A 152 6.41 2.28 -82.81
C GLY A 152 7.67 2.54 -81.99
N GLY A 153 7.56 3.10 -80.78
CA GLY A 153 8.71 3.41 -79.93
C GLY A 153 8.36 4.16 -78.64
N ILE A 154 9.28 4.17 -77.69
CA ILE A 154 9.16 4.88 -76.40
C ILE A 154 9.96 6.20 -76.49
N PRO A 155 9.35 7.37 -76.24
CA PRO A 155 10.09 8.63 -76.18
C PRO A 155 11.15 8.61 -75.07
N GLU A 156 12.38 9.00 -75.39
CA GLU A 156 13.52 8.92 -74.46
C GLU A 156 13.29 9.70 -73.15
N ASN A 157 12.63 10.87 -73.23
CA ASN A 157 12.28 11.69 -72.07
C ASN A 157 11.22 11.04 -71.15
N GLU A 158 10.38 10.16 -71.67
CA GLU A 158 9.28 9.51 -70.93
C GLU A 158 9.69 8.18 -70.29
N LEU A 159 10.82 7.59 -70.72
CA LEU A 159 11.28 6.28 -70.23
C LEU A 159 11.42 6.25 -68.70
N GLY A 160 11.98 7.31 -68.12
CA GLY A 160 12.17 7.41 -66.67
C GLY A 160 10.85 7.49 -65.90
N ASP A 161 9.88 8.28 -66.39
CA ASP A 161 8.54 8.37 -65.79
C ASP A 161 7.77 7.05 -65.93
N PHE A 162 7.90 6.40 -67.09
CA PHE A 162 7.27 5.13 -67.35
C PHE A 162 7.79 4.01 -66.43
N GLN A 163 9.11 3.97 -66.21
CA GLN A 163 9.72 3.04 -65.23
C GLN A 163 9.25 3.34 -63.80
N ARG A 164 9.31 4.61 -63.37
CA ARG A 164 8.85 5.00 -62.02
C ARG A 164 7.39 4.61 -61.77
N MET A 165 6.53 4.78 -62.78
CA MET A 165 5.12 4.43 -62.67
C MET A 165 4.94 2.92 -62.48
N PHE A 166 5.74 2.09 -63.15
CA PHE A 166 5.72 0.65 -62.96
C PHE A 166 6.31 0.22 -61.61
N ASP A 167 7.39 0.85 -61.15
CA ASP A 167 8.01 0.55 -59.86
C ASP A 167 7.02 0.80 -58.71
N VAL A 168 6.35 1.95 -58.71
CA VAL A 168 5.32 2.28 -57.71
C VAL A 168 4.17 1.27 -57.76
N TYR A 169 3.74 0.84 -58.96
CA TYR A 169 2.72 -0.20 -59.12
C TYR A 169 3.15 -1.54 -58.46
N LYS A 170 4.41 -1.93 -58.62
CA LYS A 170 4.98 -3.14 -58.01
C LYS A 170 5.08 -3.01 -56.49
N ASP A 171 5.52 -1.86 -55.99
CA ASP A 171 5.65 -1.59 -54.55
C ASP A 171 4.30 -1.66 -53.83
N ILE A 172 3.24 -1.20 -54.47
CA ILE A 172 1.88 -1.33 -53.94
C ILE A 172 1.26 -2.72 -54.18
N GLY A 173 2.02 -3.71 -54.69
CA GLY A 173 1.56 -5.10 -54.83
C GLY A 173 0.77 -5.40 -56.09
N GLY A 174 1.05 -4.69 -57.18
CA GLY A 174 0.50 -4.96 -58.50
C GLY A 174 0.79 -6.38 -59.04
N ASN A 175 -0.04 -6.83 -59.98
CA ASN A 175 -0.04 -8.21 -60.47
C ASN A 175 1.00 -8.49 -61.59
N HIS A 176 1.24 -9.78 -61.84
CA HIS A 176 2.18 -10.26 -62.86
C HIS A 176 1.72 -10.06 -64.31
N GLY A 177 0.43 -9.84 -64.56
CA GLY A 177 -0.10 -9.69 -65.92
C GLY A 177 0.38 -8.40 -66.60
N LEU A 178 0.42 -7.31 -65.84
CA LEU A 178 0.95 -6.03 -66.34
C LEU A 178 2.47 -6.04 -66.50
N GLU A 179 3.17 -6.74 -65.61
CA GLU A 179 4.63 -6.89 -65.62
C GLU A 179 5.13 -7.49 -66.95
N ALA A 180 4.56 -8.62 -67.38
CA ALA A 180 4.92 -9.22 -68.67
C ALA A 180 4.70 -8.25 -69.85
N ARG A 181 3.64 -7.45 -69.79
CA ARG A 181 3.30 -6.47 -70.82
C ARG A 181 4.26 -5.28 -70.83
N PHE A 182 4.61 -4.77 -69.65
CA PHE A 182 5.56 -3.69 -69.47
C PHE A 182 6.94 -4.09 -69.98
N GLU A 183 7.45 -5.24 -69.55
CA GLU A 183 8.76 -5.76 -69.96
C GLU A 183 8.82 -6.00 -71.48
N LYS A 184 7.76 -6.58 -72.06
CA LYS A 184 7.65 -6.74 -73.52
C LYS A 184 7.72 -5.39 -74.25
N THR A 185 6.96 -4.40 -73.79
CA THR A 185 6.95 -3.05 -74.37
C THR A 185 8.33 -2.42 -74.32
N LYS A 186 9.04 -2.56 -73.21
CA LYS A 186 10.38 -2.01 -73.00
C LYS A 186 11.47 -2.73 -73.80
N ALA A 187 11.35 -4.05 -73.99
CA ALA A 187 12.32 -4.86 -74.70
C ALA A 187 12.19 -4.77 -76.23
N GLU A 188 10.96 -4.67 -76.74
CA GLU A 188 10.68 -4.75 -78.18
C GLU A 188 10.62 -3.38 -78.88
N LEU A 189 10.33 -2.29 -78.15
CA LEU A 189 10.18 -0.98 -78.76
C LEU A 189 11.48 -0.15 -78.72
N PRO A 190 11.88 0.46 -79.85
CA PRO A 190 13.05 1.34 -79.89
C PRO A 190 12.80 2.65 -79.14
N LEU A 191 13.87 3.29 -78.69
CA LEU A 191 13.80 4.63 -78.14
C LEU A 191 13.67 5.66 -79.27
N ILE A 192 12.67 6.53 -79.17
CA ILE A 192 12.47 7.65 -80.08
C ILE A 192 13.17 8.86 -79.47
N PRO A 193 14.21 9.42 -80.12
CA PRO A 193 14.83 10.65 -79.67
C PRO A 193 13.79 11.75 -79.67
N THR A 194 13.54 12.36 -78.51
CA THR A 194 12.80 13.62 -78.50
C THR A 194 13.71 14.67 -79.11
N ARG A 195 13.42 15.06 -80.35
CA ARG A 195 14.06 16.21 -80.99
C ARG A 195 13.98 17.36 -79.99
N LYS A 196 15.13 17.85 -79.51
CA LYS A 196 15.19 19.16 -78.85
C LYS A 196 14.51 20.10 -79.84
N MET A 197 13.45 20.81 -79.41
CA MET A 197 13.09 22.02 -80.12
C MET A 197 14.33 22.90 -80.02
N GLU A 198 15.04 23.01 -81.14
CA GLU A 198 16.09 24.01 -81.30
C GLU A 198 15.46 25.39 -81.06
N GLU A 199 16.21 26.22 -80.37
CA GLU A 199 15.90 27.57 -79.88
C GLU A 199 15.35 28.52 -80.95
#